data_AF-A0A6G3WYV4-F1
#
_entry.id   AF-A0A6G3WYV4-F1
#
_cell.length_a   1.000
_cell.length_b   1.000
_cell.length_c   1.000
_cell.angle_alpha   90.00
_cell.angle_beta   90.00
_cell.angle_gamma   90.00
#
_symmetry.space_group_name_H-M   'P 1'
#
loop_
_entity.id
_entity.type
_entity.pdbx_description
1 polymer ?
#
loop_
_entity_poly.entity_id
_entity_poly.type
_entity_poly.pdbx_seq_one_letter_code
_entity_poly.pdbx_strand_id
1 'polypeptide(L)'
;IYGPVADGVLLTADPLEALAAGAGGAVELLVCHTTEEYWLLDAVGSSAKITSEEQLASFAADFGLPASLVEGHRERLPDAPLLDVYLSLYSGLLFAEYSTRLAEAHALAGGRAFLARFDRRRDRAGGRVRAWHCADIPFAFGNLHDESVHFLVGGPPGAADQELSRRMARAWAGFAAHGDPGWAPLDGPAGGGETVRVWRTEEEEAADAARRP
;
A
#
# COMPACT_ATOMS: atom_id res chain seq x y z
N ILE A 1 -21.72 -8.14 -3.35
CA ILE A 1 -20.64 -7.78 -2.42
C ILE A 1 -21.28 -7.55 -1.05
N TYR A 2 -20.69 -8.08 0.02
CA TYR A 2 -21.13 -7.85 1.40
C TYR A 2 -20.02 -7.10 2.15
N GLY A 3 -20.38 -6.16 3.01
CA GLY A 3 -19.44 -5.37 3.81
C GLY A 3 -20.15 -4.57 4.90
N PRO A 4 -19.40 -3.87 5.77
CA PRO A 4 -19.98 -2.97 6.77
C PRO A 4 -20.87 -1.91 6.13
N VAL A 5 -21.95 -1.52 6.83
CA VAL A 5 -22.87 -0.47 6.41
C VAL A 5 -22.94 0.57 7.51
N ALA A 6 -22.85 1.86 7.15
CA ALA A 6 -23.19 2.96 8.05
C ALA A 6 -24.69 2.96 8.33
N ASP A 7 -25.11 2.08 9.23
CA ASP A 7 -26.52 1.77 9.53
C ASP A 7 -27.18 2.79 10.47
N GLY A 8 -26.41 3.76 10.98
CA GLY A 8 -26.88 4.74 11.95
C GLY A 8 -26.98 4.19 13.37
N VAL A 9 -26.59 2.94 13.62
CA VAL A 9 -26.70 2.25 14.91
C VAL A 9 -25.32 1.82 15.43
N LEU A 10 -24.65 0.93 14.70
CA LEU A 10 -23.30 0.49 15.03
C LEU A 10 -22.26 1.41 14.39
N LEU A 11 -22.47 1.74 13.11
CA LEU A 11 -21.67 2.72 12.38
C LEU A 11 -22.55 3.94 12.14
N THR A 12 -22.42 4.93 13.03
CA THR A 12 -23.31 6.10 13.06
C THR A 12 -22.96 7.17 12.02
N ALA A 13 -21.81 7.04 11.34
CA ALA A 13 -21.31 7.97 10.33
C ALA A 13 -20.39 7.24 9.35
N ASP A 14 -20.02 7.92 8.26
CA ASP A 14 -18.92 7.47 7.42
C ASP A 14 -17.62 7.38 8.25
N PRO A 15 -16.83 6.29 8.14
CA PRO A 15 -15.63 6.13 8.96
C PRO A 15 -14.59 7.25 8.81
N LEU A 16 -14.38 7.78 7.60
CA LEU A 16 -13.42 8.87 7.40
C LEU A 16 -13.94 10.18 7.97
N GLU A 17 -15.24 10.46 7.84
CA GLU A 17 -15.86 11.63 8.49
C GLU A 17 -15.75 11.54 10.02
N ALA A 18 -16.00 10.35 10.59
CA ALA A 18 -15.87 10.13 12.02
C ALA A 18 -14.43 10.35 12.52
N LEU A 19 -13.44 9.83 11.80
CA LEU A 19 -12.02 10.02 12.10
C LEU A 19 -11.61 11.49 12.01
N ALA A 20 -12.03 12.19 10.96
CA ALA A 20 -11.78 13.62 10.80
C ALA A 20 -12.44 14.45 11.93
N ALA A 21 -13.55 13.99 12.48
CA ALA A 21 -14.19 14.57 13.66
C ALA A 21 -13.52 14.18 15.00
N GLY A 22 -12.42 13.41 14.97
CA GLY A 22 -11.64 13.02 16.15
C GLY A 22 -12.01 11.68 16.77
N ALA A 23 -12.90 10.89 16.14
CA ALA A 23 -13.21 9.54 16.63
C ALA A 23 -11.93 8.69 16.68
N GLY A 24 -11.67 8.05 17.82
CA GLY A 24 -10.50 7.21 18.00
C GLY A 24 -9.17 7.97 18.19
N GLY A 25 -9.18 9.31 18.35
CA GLY A 25 -7.94 10.11 18.48
C GLY A 25 -7.02 9.77 19.66
N ALA A 26 -7.50 8.99 20.63
CA ALA A 26 -6.68 8.46 21.73
C ALA A 26 -5.88 7.20 21.36
N VAL A 27 -6.16 6.59 20.20
CA VAL A 27 -5.50 5.37 19.71
C VAL A 27 -4.48 5.77 18.66
N GLU A 28 -3.22 5.38 18.85
CA GLU A 28 -2.16 5.60 17.86
C GLU A 28 -2.31 4.62 16.69
N LEU A 29 -1.98 5.06 15.47
CA LEU A 29 -2.11 4.26 14.25
C LEU A 29 -0.77 3.98 13.58
N LEU A 30 -0.55 2.73 13.18
CA LEU A 30 0.47 2.34 12.20
C LEU A 30 -0.25 1.73 11.00
N VAL A 31 -0.17 2.39 9.85
CA VAL A 31 -0.86 2.01 8.62
C VAL A 31 0.16 1.65 7.55
N CYS A 32 -0.05 0.52 6.88
CA CYS A 32 0.80 0.05 5.78
C CYS A 32 -0.07 -0.43 4.62
N HIS A 33 0.34 -0.13 3.39
CA HIS A 33 -0.22 -0.71 2.17
C HIS A 33 0.92 -1.12 1.23
N THR A 34 0.63 -2.01 0.29
CA THR A 34 1.60 -2.41 -0.73
C THR A 34 1.47 -1.51 -1.97
N THR A 35 2.54 -1.33 -2.75
CA THR A 35 2.53 -0.37 -3.88
C THR A 35 1.88 -0.92 -5.16
N GLU A 36 1.68 -2.23 -5.25
CA GLU A 36 1.13 -2.94 -6.43
C GLU A 36 -0.03 -3.88 -6.05
N GLU A 37 -0.87 -3.46 -5.10
CA GLU A 37 -1.97 -4.24 -4.47
C GLU A 37 -2.78 -5.10 -5.46
N TYR A 38 -3.32 -4.49 -6.52
CA TYR A 38 -4.30 -5.14 -7.39
C TYR A 38 -3.71 -6.20 -8.33
N TRP A 39 -2.37 -6.30 -8.45
CA TRP A 39 -1.75 -7.33 -9.30
C TRP A 39 -1.94 -8.75 -8.77
N LEU A 40 -2.14 -8.95 -7.46
CA LEU A 40 -2.50 -10.29 -6.95
C LEU A 40 -3.87 -10.71 -7.49
N LEU A 41 -4.85 -9.80 -7.45
CA LEU A 41 -6.21 -10.04 -7.90
C LEU A 41 -6.22 -10.38 -9.40
N ASP A 42 -5.35 -9.72 -10.18
CA ASP A 42 -5.13 -10.06 -11.57
C ASP A 42 -4.56 -11.46 -11.78
N ALA A 43 -3.50 -11.80 -11.03
CA ALA A 43 -2.80 -13.07 -11.14
C ALA A 43 -3.67 -14.28 -10.78
N VAL A 44 -4.63 -14.11 -9.85
CA VAL A 44 -5.58 -15.17 -9.47
C VAL A 44 -6.87 -15.15 -10.29
N GLY A 45 -6.95 -14.32 -11.34
CA GLY A 45 -8.10 -14.27 -12.26
C GLY A 45 -9.33 -13.55 -11.72
N SER A 46 -9.17 -12.70 -10.70
CA SER A 46 -10.23 -11.93 -10.05
C SER A 46 -10.25 -10.45 -10.45
N SER A 47 -9.66 -10.10 -11.60
CA SER A 47 -9.67 -8.75 -12.18
C SER A 47 -10.38 -8.73 -13.53
N ALA A 48 -10.88 -7.55 -13.92
CA ALA A 48 -11.26 -7.31 -15.30
C ALA A 48 -10.01 -7.28 -16.19
N LYS A 49 -10.11 -7.83 -17.41
CA LYS A 49 -9.03 -7.78 -18.40
C LYS A 49 -9.27 -6.61 -19.34
N ILE A 50 -8.70 -5.46 -18.99
CA ILE A 50 -8.78 -4.23 -19.78
C ILE A 50 -7.84 -4.35 -20.99
N THR A 51 -8.42 -4.27 -22.18
CA THR A 51 -7.74 -4.46 -23.47
C THR A 51 -7.92 -3.31 -24.45
N SER A 52 -8.81 -2.34 -24.14
CA SER A 52 -9.05 -1.17 -24.98
C SER A 52 -9.10 0.13 -24.16
N GLU A 53 -8.85 1.24 -24.83
CA GLU A 53 -8.94 2.59 -24.25
C GLU A 53 -10.37 2.92 -23.80
N GLU A 54 -11.38 2.42 -24.52
CA GLU A 54 -12.79 2.59 -24.15
C GLU A 54 -13.10 1.91 -22.81
N GLN A 55 -12.56 0.71 -22.58
CA GLN A 55 -12.72 0.00 -21.31
C GLN A 55 -12.04 0.75 -20.16
N LEU A 56 -10.84 1.29 -20.39
CA LEU A 56 -10.14 2.09 -19.38
C LEU A 56 -10.87 3.42 -19.09
N ALA A 57 -11.41 4.07 -20.12
CA ALA A 57 -12.20 5.29 -19.98
C ALA A 57 -13.53 5.05 -19.25
N SER A 58 -14.21 3.93 -19.54
CA SER A 58 -15.42 3.51 -18.82
C SER A 58 -15.12 3.29 -17.33
N PHE A 59 -14.03 2.57 -17.01
CA PHE A 59 -13.59 2.39 -15.64
C PHE A 59 -13.33 3.74 -14.95
N ALA A 60 -12.60 4.65 -15.60
CA ALA A 60 -12.35 5.97 -15.04
C ALA A 60 -13.66 6.75 -14.79
N ALA A 61 -14.61 6.68 -15.71
CA ALA A 61 -15.92 7.33 -15.56
C ALA A 61 -16.76 6.72 -14.43
N ASP A 62 -16.81 5.40 -14.31
CA ASP A 62 -17.57 4.69 -13.27
C ASP A 62 -17.12 5.06 -11.85
N PHE A 63 -15.83 5.35 -11.67
CA PHE A 63 -15.24 5.76 -10.40
C PHE A 63 -15.00 7.27 -10.30
N GLY A 64 -15.43 8.06 -11.29
CA GLY A 64 -15.27 9.52 -11.29
C GLY A 64 -13.81 9.99 -11.26
N LEU A 65 -12.89 9.22 -11.83
CA LEU A 65 -11.46 9.54 -11.84
C LEU A 65 -11.19 10.69 -12.83
N PRO A 66 -10.45 11.74 -12.43
CA PRO A 66 -10.12 12.83 -13.34
C PRO A 66 -9.14 12.36 -14.43
N ALA A 67 -9.26 12.93 -15.64
CA ALA A 67 -8.40 12.58 -16.78
C ALA A 67 -6.91 12.74 -16.45
N SER A 68 -6.55 13.79 -15.70
CA SER A 68 -5.18 14.04 -15.24
C SER A 68 -4.59 12.93 -14.38
N LEU A 69 -5.42 12.19 -13.62
CA LEU A 69 -4.95 11.04 -12.85
C LEU A 69 -4.57 9.88 -13.78
N VAL A 70 -5.41 9.60 -14.78
CA VAL A 70 -5.13 8.55 -15.78
C VAL A 70 -3.87 8.89 -16.58
N GLU A 71 -3.74 10.15 -17.00
CA GLU A 71 -2.55 10.66 -17.71
C GLU A 71 -1.30 10.54 -16.84
N GLY A 72 -1.34 10.95 -15.58
CA GLY A 72 -0.20 10.83 -14.67
C GLY A 72 0.24 9.37 -14.44
N HIS A 73 -0.69 8.41 -14.43
CA HIS A 73 -0.35 6.99 -14.39
C HIS A 73 0.29 6.51 -15.70
N ARG A 74 -0.17 6.99 -16.88
CA ARG A 74 0.47 6.68 -18.17
C ARG A 74 1.88 7.26 -18.26
N GLU A 75 2.09 8.49 -17.80
CA GLU A 75 3.42 9.13 -17.80
C GLU A 75 4.43 8.37 -16.93
N ARG A 76 3.97 7.79 -15.81
CA ARG A 76 4.78 6.91 -14.95
C ARG A 76 5.04 5.53 -15.56
N LEU A 77 4.27 5.15 -16.58
CA LEU A 77 4.24 3.82 -17.20
C LEU A 77 4.17 3.94 -18.75
N PRO A 78 5.10 4.66 -19.40
CA PRO A 78 4.94 5.10 -20.79
C PRO A 78 4.86 3.95 -21.81
N ASP A 79 5.45 2.80 -21.48
CA ASP A 79 5.48 1.61 -22.35
C ASP A 79 4.65 0.43 -21.79
N ALA A 80 3.84 0.67 -20.75
CA ALA A 80 3.09 -0.40 -20.11
C ALA A 80 1.81 -0.74 -20.89
N PRO A 81 1.38 -2.02 -20.89
CA PRO A 81 0.07 -2.40 -21.39
C PRO A 81 -1.05 -1.63 -20.67
N LEU A 82 -2.20 -1.43 -21.34
CA LEU A 82 -3.39 -0.80 -20.72
C LEU A 82 -3.83 -1.49 -19.44
N LEU A 83 -3.66 -2.82 -19.37
CA LEU A 83 -3.93 -3.58 -18.16
C LEU A 83 -3.08 -3.08 -16.99
N ASP A 84 -1.78 -2.83 -17.18
CA ASP A 84 -0.91 -2.36 -16.10
C ASP A 84 -1.27 -0.93 -15.64
N VAL A 85 -1.71 -0.06 -16.55
CA VAL A 85 -2.23 1.27 -16.21
C VAL A 85 -3.51 1.14 -15.37
N TYR A 86 -4.44 0.27 -15.78
CA TYR A 86 -5.65 -0.05 -15.03
C TYR A 86 -5.33 -0.61 -13.63
N LEU A 87 -4.46 -1.60 -13.52
CA LEU A 87 -4.07 -2.20 -12.24
C LEU A 87 -3.39 -1.18 -11.32
N SER A 88 -2.60 -0.26 -11.89
CA SER A 88 -1.97 0.84 -11.15
C SER A 88 -3.00 1.80 -10.57
N LEU A 89 -3.96 2.24 -11.39
CA LEU A 89 -5.06 3.11 -10.94
C LEU A 89 -5.90 2.41 -9.88
N TYR A 90 -6.23 1.14 -10.09
CA TYR A 90 -7.13 0.44 -9.19
C TYR A 90 -6.49 0.09 -7.85
N SER A 91 -5.17 -0.17 -7.84
CA SER A 91 -4.38 -0.29 -6.60
C SER A 91 -4.43 1.01 -5.78
N GLY A 92 -4.29 2.15 -6.47
CA GLY A 92 -4.44 3.48 -5.86
C GLY A 92 -5.82 3.66 -5.24
N LEU A 93 -6.85 3.45 -6.05
CA LEU A 93 -8.24 3.69 -5.69
C LEU A 93 -8.75 2.84 -4.52
N LEU A 94 -8.45 1.55 -4.49
CA LEU A 94 -9.03 0.64 -3.49
C LEU A 94 -8.21 0.51 -2.21
N PHE A 95 -6.90 0.75 -2.26
CA PHE A 95 -6.01 0.43 -1.14
C PHE A 95 -5.20 1.65 -0.70
N ALA A 96 -4.35 2.18 -1.60
CA ALA A 96 -3.39 3.20 -1.22
C ALA A 96 -4.05 4.52 -0.79
N GLU A 97 -5.10 4.95 -1.51
CA GLU A 97 -5.83 6.20 -1.24
C GLU A 97 -6.48 6.16 0.13
N TYR A 98 -7.29 5.14 0.41
CA TYR A 98 -8.03 5.05 1.68
C TYR A 98 -7.12 4.80 2.88
N SER A 99 -6.04 4.03 2.70
CA SER A 99 -5.02 3.86 3.76
C SER A 99 -4.33 5.19 4.07
N THR A 100 -4.05 6.00 3.05
CA THR A 100 -3.43 7.32 3.21
C THR A 100 -4.40 8.29 3.88
N ARG A 101 -5.64 8.40 3.40
CA ARG A 101 -6.68 9.26 4.00
C ARG A 101 -6.98 8.91 5.45
N LEU A 102 -6.99 7.62 5.80
CA LEU A 102 -7.15 7.17 7.18
C LEU A 102 -6.06 7.77 8.08
N ALA A 103 -4.80 7.64 7.68
CA ALA A 103 -3.67 8.13 8.45
C ALA A 103 -3.65 9.67 8.51
N GLU A 104 -3.92 10.34 7.40
CA GLU A 104 -3.97 11.81 7.30
C GLU A 104 -5.10 12.40 8.14
N ALA A 105 -6.33 11.88 8.01
CA ALA A 105 -7.48 12.36 8.77
C ALA A 105 -7.24 12.22 10.28
N HIS A 106 -6.65 11.11 10.70
CA HIS A 106 -6.30 10.88 12.10
C HIS A 106 -5.24 11.87 12.61
N ALA A 107 -4.18 12.11 11.83
CA ALA A 107 -3.15 13.09 12.19
C ALA A 107 -3.69 14.53 12.23
N LEU A 108 -4.49 14.94 11.24
CA LEU A 108 -5.11 16.27 11.17
C LEU A 108 -6.11 16.52 12.30
N ALA A 109 -6.75 15.48 12.82
CA ALA A 109 -7.61 15.56 14.00
C ALA A 109 -6.84 15.59 15.34
N GLY A 110 -5.50 15.58 15.31
CA GLY A 110 -4.63 15.65 16.49
C GLY A 110 -4.19 14.29 17.04
N GLY A 111 -4.54 13.19 16.37
CA GLY A 111 -4.05 11.84 16.70
C GLY A 111 -2.62 11.59 16.19
N ARG A 112 -2.05 10.45 16.56
CA ARG A 112 -0.68 10.07 16.13
C ARG A 112 -0.76 8.92 15.13
N ALA A 113 -0.42 9.20 13.87
CA ALA A 113 -0.42 8.20 12.80
C ALA A 113 0.96 8.07 12.15
N PHE A 114 1.36 6.83 11.86
CA PHE A 114 2.58 6.49 11.13
C PHE A 114 2.16 5.78 9.84
N LEU A 115 2.65 6.26 8.69
CA LEU A 115 2.34 5.67 7.40
C LEU A 115 3.57 4.95 6.81
N ALA A 116 3.34 3.74 6.32
CA ALA A 116 4.33 2.96 5.60
C ALA A 116 3.79 2.46 4.24
N ARG A 117 4.72 2.18 3.32
CA ARG A 117 4.46 1.58 2.01
C ARG A 117 5.40 0.41 1.79
N PHE A 118 4.87 -0.76 1.47
CA PHE A 118 5.67 -1.91 1.06
C PHE A 118 5.91 -1.87 -0.45
N ASP A 119 7.16 -1.74 -0.88
CA ASP A 119 7.57 -1.56 -2.28
C ASP A 119 8.73 -2.50 -2.66
N ARG A 120 8.78 -3.68 -2.04
CA ARG A 120 9.80 -4.70 -2.32
C ARG A 120 9.58 -5.33 -3.69
N ARG A 121 10.63 -5.39 -4.49
CA ARG A 121 10.68 -5.97 -5.84
C ARG A 121 11.73 -7.07 -5.85
N ARG A 122 11.35 -8.21 -6.43
CA ARG A 122 12.29 -9.33 -6.65
C ARG A 122 12.10 -9.84 -8.06
N ASP A 123 13.18 -9.88 -8.83
CA ASP A 123 13.15 -10.52 -10.14
C ASP A 123 13.30 -12.03 -9.99
N ARG A 124 12.57 -12.80 -10.81
CA ARG A 124 12.63 -14.26 -10.86
C ARG A 124 12.60 -14.73 -12.32
N ALA A 125 13.13 -15.92 -12.58
CA ALA A 125 12.86 -16.65 -13.82
C ALA A 125 11.34 -16.78 -14.04
N GLY A 126 10.82 -16.09 -15.05
CA GLY A 126 9.38 -16.06 -15.38
C GLY A 126 8.62 -14.79 -14.97
N GLY A 127 9.27 -13.79 -14.36
CA GLY A 127 8.66 -12.49 -14.11
C GLY A 127 9.14 -11.79 -12.84
N ARG A 128 8.57 -10.62 -12.57
CA ARG A 128 8.81 -9.85 -11.35
C ARG A 128 7.80 -10.23 -10.27
N VAL A 129 8.31 -10.46 -9.06
CA VAL A 129 7.51 -10.54 -7.84
C VAL A 129 7.23 -9.11 -7.40
N ARG A 130 5.95 -8.78 -7.35
CA ARG A 130 5.42 -7.44 -7.09
C ARG A 130 5.18 -7.24 -5.60
N ALA A 131 5.11 -5.98 -5.19
CA ALA A 131 4.57 -5.61 -3.89
C ALA A 131 3.04 -5.71 -3.92
N TRP A 132 2.52 -6.90 -4.17
CA TRP A 132 1.08 -7.14 -4.32
C TRP A 132 0.37 -7.28 -2.97
N HIS A 133 -0.94 -7.39 -3.02
CA HIS A 133 -1.79 -7.51 -1.84
C HIS A 133 -1.28 -8.56 -0.83
N CYS A 134 -1.24 -8.16 0.44
CA CYS A 134 -0.76 -8.97 1.59
C CYS A 134 0.71 -9.40 1.57
N ALA A 135 1.55 -8.95 0.62
CA ALA A 135 2.97 -9.33 0.59
C ALA A 135 3.77 -8.82 1.79
N ASP A 136 3.33 -7.75 2.43
CA ASP A 136 3.98 -7.13 3.59
C ASP A 136 3.76 -7.92 4.89
N ILE A 137 2.62 -8.62 5.01
CA ILE A 137 2.24 -9.39 6.21
C ILE A 137 3.34 -10.36 6.67
N PRO A 138 3.85 -11.29 5.85
CA PRO A 138 4.83 -12.24 6.35
C PRO A 138 6.17 -11.61 6.76
N PHE A 139 6.49 -10.44 6.18
CA PHE A 139 7.66 -9.67 6.59
C PHE A 139 7.44 -9.00 7.96
N ALA A 140 6.28 -8.39 8.18
CA ALA A 140 5.90 -7.77 9.45
C ALA A 140 5.80 -8.80 10.59
N PHE A 141 5.38 -10.03 10.30
CA PHE A 141 5.24 -11.11 11.30
C PHE A 141 6.50 -11.96 11.51
N GLY A 142 7.52 -11.83 10.65
CA GLY A 142 8.76 -12.62 10.80
C GLY A 142 8.61 -14.10 10.48
N ASN A 143 7.60 -14.49 9.70
CA ASN A 143 7.26 -15.89 9.44
C ASN A 143 7.60 -16.36 8.01
N LEU A 144 8.58 -15.72 7.35
CA LEU A 144 9.05 -16.10 6.00
C LEU A 144 9.53 -17.56 5.87
N HIS A 145 9.80 -18.24 6.98
CA HIS A 145 10.17 -19.66 7.02
C HIS A 145 9.02 -20.59 6.64
N ASP A 146 7.76 -20.12 6.74
CA ASP A 146 6.59 -20.91 6.36
C ASP A 146 6.48 -21.00 4.83
N GLU A 147 6.47 -22.21 4.28
CA GLU A 147 6.35 -22.43 2.83
C GLU A 147 5.03 -21.90 2.26
N SER A 148 3.98 -21.83 3.09
CA SER A 148 2.66 -21.33 2.65
C SER A 148 2.66 -19.87 2.26
N VAL A 149 3.64 -19.06 2.70
CA VAL A 149 3.75 -17.64 2.33
C VAL A 149 4.71 -17.39 1.16
N HIS A 150 5.43 -18.43 0.68
CA HIS A 150 6.43 -18.27 -0.38
C HIS A 150 5.83 -17.78 -1.69
N PHE A 151 4.55 -18.06 -1.95
CA PHE A 151 3.90 -17.52 -3.13
C PHE A 151 3.88 -15.98 -3.10
N LEU A 152 3.67 -15.35 -1.94
CA LEU A 152 3.69 -13.89 -1.75
C LEU A 152 5.11 -13.30 -1.87
N VAL A 153 6.11 -14.07 -1.44
CA VAL A 153 7.53 -13.69 -1.46
C VAL A 153 8.17 -13.95 -2.83
N GLY A 154 7.53 -14.77 -3.67
CA GLY A 154 8.03 -15.16 -4.99
C GLY A 154 9.03 -16.32 -4.97
N GLY A 155 8.80 -17.28 -4.07
CA GLY A 155 9.65 -18.44 -3.81
C GLY A 155 10.35 -18.36 -2.45
N PRO A 156 11.27 -19.30 -2.16
CA PRO A 156 12.00 -19.31 -0.90
C PRO A 156 12.70 -17.96 -0.64
N PRO A 157 12.64 -17.44 0.61
CA PRO A 157 13.21 -16.14 0.95
C PRO A 157 14.74 -16.16 0.91
N GLY A 158 15.34 -15.09 0.40
CA GLY A 158 16.78 -14.86 0.42
C GLY A 158 17.25 -14.08 1.65
N ALA A 159 18.56 -13.81 1.75
CA ALA A 159 19.14 -13.03 2.84
C ALA A 159 18.56 -11.61 2.93
N ALA A 160 18.36 -10.95 1.78
CA ALA A 160 17.75 -9.62 1.71
C ALA A 160 16.30 -9.60 2.23
N ASP A 161 15.55 -10.69 2.00
CA ASP A 161 14.17 -10.84 2.50
C ASP A 161 14.16 -11.00 4.01
N GLN A 162 15.07 -11.81 4.56
CA GLN A 162 15.21 -12.01 5.99
C GLN A 162 15.62 -10.72 6.71
N GLU A 163 16.50 -9.92 6.12
CA GLU A 163 16.85 -8.61 6.69
C GLU A 163 15.66 -7.63 6.63
N LEU A 164 14.97 -7.53 5.49
CA LEU A 164 13.77 -6.70 5.42
C LEU A 164 12.72 -7.10 6.46
N SER A 165 12.48 -8.41 6.62
CA SER A 165 11.55 -8.91 7.63
C SER A 165 12.00 -8.59 9.05
N ARG A 166 13.28 -8.70 9.38
CA ARG A 166 13.80 -8.29 10.70
C ARG A 166 13.57 -6.81 10.99
N ARG A 167 13.76 -5.93 10.00
CA ARG A 167 13.50 -4.50 10.14
C ARG A 167 12.02 -4.20 10.33
N MET A 168 11.15 -4.81 9.53
CA MET A 168 9.69 -4.65 9.65
C MET A 168 9.18 -5.20 11.00
N ALA A 169 9.51 -6.43 11.35
CA ALA A 169 9.07 -7.02 12.62
C ALA A 169 9.51 -6.20 13.84
N ARG A 170 10.72 -5.62 13.81
CA ARG A 170 11.19 -4.70 14.86
C ARG A 170 10.35 -3.43 14.94
N ALA A 171 10.02 -2.82 13.81
CA ALA A 171 9.19 -1.61 13.78
C ALA A 171 7.77 -1.88 14.31
N TRP A 172 7.14 -2.98 13.88
CA TRP A 172 5.81 -3.37 14.39
C TRP A 172 5.84 -3.70 15.89
N ALA A 173 6.86 -4.42 16.36
CA ALA A 173 7.02 -4.71 17.78
C ALA A 173 7.29 -3.45 18.61
N GLY A 174 8.13 -2.53 18.11
CA GLY A 174 8.41 -1.24 18.75
C GLY A 174 7.15 -0.38 18.88
N PHE A 175 6.36 -0.30 17.81
CA PHE A 175 5.08 0.39 17.84
C PHE A 175 4.10 -0.23 18.84
N ALA A 176 3.90 -1.55 18.79
CA ALA A 176 2.98 -2.23 19.69
C ALA A 176 3.38 -2.10 21.17
N ALA A 177 4.69 -2.08 21.47
CA ALA A 177 5.17 -2.00 22.84
C ALA A 177 5.27 -0.55 23.36
N HIS A 178 5.56 0.41 22.50
CA HIS A 178 6.02 1.75 22.92
C HIS A 178 5.41 2.91 22.12
N GLY A 179 4.58 2.65 21.11
CA GLY A 179 4.04 3.69 20.23
C GLY A 179 5.07 4.30 19.27
N ASP A 180 6.25 3.68 19.11
CA ASP A 180 7.35 4.16 18.28
C ASP A 180 7.83 3.08 17.29
N PRO A 181 7.54 3.23 15.98
CA PRO A 181 8.01 2.32 14.96
C PRO A 181 9.42 2.66 14.41
N GLY A 182 10.06 3.73 14.90
CA GLY A 182 11.39 4.17 14.48
C GLY A 182 11.40 5.21 13.35
N TRP A 183 10.31 5.96 13.15
CA TRP A 183 10.27 7.16 12.30
C TRP A 183 9.24 8.16 12.82
N ALA A 184 9.27 9.39 12.29
CA ALA A 184 8.35 10.44 12.73
C ALA A 184 6.90 10.16 12.30
N PRO A 185 5.90 10.49 13.13
CA PRO A 185 4.50 10.42 12.72
C PRO A 185 4.20 11.45 11.62
N LEU A 186 3.06 11.30 10.95
CA LEU A 186 2.54 12.30 10.03
C LEU A 186 2.27 13.62 10.79
N ASP A 187 2.69 14.72 10.19
CA ASP A 187 2.51 16.10 10.66
C ASP A 187 1.58 16.92 9.72
N GLY A 188 1.01 16.27 8.71
CA GLY A 188 0.13 16.85 7.70
C GLY A 188 -0.23 15.84 6.61
N PRO A 189 -0.72 16.29 5.44
CA PRO A 189 -0.94 15.43 4.29
C PRO A 189 0.34 14.67 3.91
N ALA A 190 0.20 13.40 3.56
CA ALA A 190 1.29 12.50 3.24
C ALA A 190 1.93 12.87 1.89
N GLY A 191 2.86 13.84 1.93
CA GLY A 191 3.80 14.10 0.85
C GLY A 191 4.92 13.06 0.75
N GLY A 192 5.79 13.18 -0.25
CA GLY A 192 7.06 12.47 -0.25
C GLY A 192 8.02 13.11 0.76
N GLY A 193 8.42 12.40 1.81
CA GLY A 193 9.26 12.96 2.88
C GLY A 193 9.65 11.94 3.95
N GLU A 194 10.29 12.41 5.02
CA GLU A 194 10.79 11.58 6.15
C GLU A 194 9.69 10.91 6.98
N THR A 195 8.44 11.36 6.85
CA THR A 195 7.27 10.91 7.63
C THR A 195 6.58 9.67 7.06
N VAL A 196 6.92 9.25 5.83
CA VAL A 196 6.40 8.03 5.20
C VAL A 196 7.52 7.00 5.04
N ARG A 197 7.40 5.86 5.72
CA ARG A 197 8.38 4.77 5.62
C ARG A 197 8.12 3.96 4.35
N VAL A 198 9.12 3.82 3.48
CA VAL A 198 9.05 2.89 2.34
C VAL A 198 9.90 1.66 2.63
N TRP A 199 9.28 0.48 2.64
CA TRP A 199 9.92 -0.80 2.88
C TRP A 199 10.43 -1.41 1.57
N ARG A 200 11.76 -1.46 1.45
CA ARG A 200 12.49 -2.11 0.36
C ARG A 200 13.69 -2.85 0.94
N THR A 201 14.31 -3.76 0.21
CA THR A 201 15.61 -4.32 0.59
C THR A 201 16.69 -3.23 0.54
N GLU A 202 17.81 -3.42 1.25
CA GLU A 202 18.90 -2.43 1.27
C GLU A 202 19.48 -2.18 -0.14
N GLU A 203 19.55 -3.22 -0.96
CA GLU A 203 19.99 -3.13 -2.35
C GLU A 203 19.07 -2.22 -3.17
N GLU A 204 17.76 -2.32 -2.96
CA GLU A 204 16.76 -1.48 -3.63
C GLU A 204 16.75 -0.05 -3.11
N GLU A 205 16.96 0.15 -1.80
CA GLU A 205 17.12 1.49 -1.21
C GLU A 205 18.34 2.19 -1.81
N ALA A 206 19.47 1.49 -1.93
CA ALA A 206 20.68 2.01 -2.58
C ALA A 206 20.46 2.33 -4.06
N ALA A 207 19.73 1.48 -4.79
CA ALA A 207 19.41 1.70 -6.20
C ALA A 207 18.40 2.84 -6.43
N ASP A 208 17.49 3.11 -5.49
CA ASP A 208 16.59 4.28 -5.53
C ASP A 208 17.38 5.57 -5.24
N ALA A 209 18.26 5.54 -4.22
CA ALA A 209 19.10 6.69 -3.88
C ALA A 209 20.02 7.10 -5.03
N ALA A 210 20.60 6.14 -5.76
CA ALA A 210 21.43 6.40 -6.93
C ALA A 210 20.67 6.98 -8.14
N ARG A 211 19.34 6.86 -8.16
CA ARG A 211 18.47 7.37 -9.24
C ARG A 211 17.88 8.76 -8.94
N ARG A 212 17.95 9.22 -7.68
CA ARG A 212 17.55 10.58 -7.33
C ARG A 212 18.67 11.55 -7.77
N PRO A 213 18.33 12.62 -8.50
CA PRO A 213 19.31 13.59 -9.01
C PRO A 213 20.04 14.35 -7.90
#